data_AF-A0A0S2LNU3-F1
#
_entry.id   AF-A0A0S2LNU3-F1
#
_cell.length_a   1.000
_cell.length_b   1.000
_cell.length_c   1.000
_cell.angle_alpha   90.00
_cell.angle_beta   90.00
_cell.angle_gamma   90.00
#
_symmetry.space_group_name_H-M   'P 1'
#
loop_
_entity.id
_entity.type
_entity.pdbx_description
1 polymer ?
#
loop_
_entity_poly.entity_id
_entity_poly.type
_entity_poly.pdbx_seq_one_letter_code
_entity_poly.pdbx_strand_id
1 'polypeptide(L)'
;MIIKTKRFIYYLFMNYNIKTSDLENDWIVGFVDGDGCFHVGKDNVCSFVVAQDKDSVSTLYALKTHFKCGSVNFTSGHMMEYRVKAKGELKEIVIPFFVKNPLQTKKFMILRNFTM
;
A
#
# COMPACT_ATOMS: atom_id res chain seq x y z
N MET A 1 21.69 -20.92 -0.42
CA MET A 1 22.17 -19.53 -0.25
C MET A 1 21.03 -18.54 -0.56
N ILE A 2 20.04 -18.41 0.33
CA ILE A 2 18.75 -17.72 0.06
C ILE A 2 18.58 -16.42 0.90
N ILE A 3 19.68 -15.90 1.49
CA ILE A 3 19.62 -14.78 2.46
C ILE A 3 20.00 -13.41 1.86
N LYS A 4 20.21 -13.29 0.54
CA LYS A 4 20.74 -12.05 -0.08
C LYS A 4 19.71 -11.00 -0.53
N THR A 5 18.42 -11.31 -0.62
CA THR A 5 17.42 -10.43 -1.27
C THR A 5 16.82 -9.35 -0.36
N LYS A 6 16.51 -9.63 0.90
CA LYS A 6 15.95 -8.60 1.82
C LYS A 6 16.94 -7.46 2.10
N ARG A 7 18.23 -7.78 2.12
CA ARG A 7 19.30 -6.85 2.48
C ARG A 7 19.60 -5.87 1.34
N PHE A 8 19.48 -6.28 0.08
CA PHE A 8 19.75 -5.43 -1.08
C PHE A 8 18.70 -4.33 -1.25
N ILE A 9 17.41 -4.65 -1.09
CA ILE A 9 16.35 -3.65 -1.16
C ILE A 9 16.49 -2.63 -0.01
N TYR A 10 16.82 -3.09 1.20
CA TYR A 10 17.12 -2.19 2.33
C TYR A 10 18.28 -1.21 2.01
N TYR A 11 19.35 -1.68 1.36
CA TYR A 11 20.42 -0.78 0.91
C TYR A 11 19.97 0.17 -0.20
N LEU A 12 19.08 -0.24 -1.10
CA LEU A 12 18.51 0.65 -2.10
C LEU A 12 17.67 1.76 -1.44
N PHE A 13 16.88 1.43 -0.40
CA PHE A 13 16.14 2.39 0.42
C PHE A 13 17.04 3.42 1.11
N MET A 14 18.18 2.98 1.64
CA MET A 14 19.12 3.86 2.33
C MET A 14 19.93 4.75 1.38
N ASN A 15 20.11 4.32 0.11
CA ASN A 15 20.88 5.08 -0.88
C ASN A 15 20.03 6.07 -1.70
N TYR A 16 18.72 5.86 -1.80
CA TYR A 16 17.81 6.91 -2.23
C TYR A 16 17.56 7.83 -1.04
N ASN A 17 18.02 9.08 -1.11
CA ASN A 17 17.78 10.16 -0.14
C ASN A 17 16.29 10.59 -0.10
N ILE A 18 15.38 9.63 -0.11
CA ILE A 18 13.98 9.88 0.19
C ILE A 18 13.99 10.15 1.68
N LYS A 19 13.88 11.44 2.02
CA LYS A 19 13.55 11.84 3.39
C LYS A 19 12.46 10.89 3.84
N THR A 20 12.72 10.16 4.91
CA THR A 20 11.70 9.46 5.69
C THR A 20 10.81 10.48 6.38
N SER A 21 10.38 11.52 5.66
CA SER A 21 9.28 12.37 6.05
C SER A 21 8.06 11.48 5.99
N ASP A 22 7.37 11.36 7.12
CA ASP A 22 6.05 10.78 7.15
C ASP A 22 5.25 11.35 5.96
N LEU A 23 4.78 10.47 5.08
CA LEU A 23 3.94 10.89 3.96
C LEU A 23 2.75 11.64 4.55
N GLU A 24 2.51 12.85 4.06
CA GLU A 24 1.34 13.63 4.48
C GLU A 24 0.07 12.85 4.12
N ASN A 25 -0.92 12.88 5.03
CA ASN A 25 -2.15 12.12 4.84
C ASN A 25 -2.85 12.49 3.53
N ASP A 26 -2.86 13.79 3.19
CA ASP A 26 -3.49 14.29 1.95
C ASP A 26 -2.77 13.78 0.71
N TRP A 27 -1.44 13.62 0.76
CA TRP A 27 -0.67 13.01 -0.32
C TRP A 27 -1.05 11.53 -0.49
N ILE A 28 -1.17 10.78 0.61
CA ILE A 28 -1.60 9.37 0.56
C ILE A 28 -3.00 9.25 -0.03
N VAL A 29 -3.93 10.11 0.42
CA VAL A 29 -5.31 10.14 -0.08
C VAL A 29 -5.33 10.38 -1.58
N GLY A 30 -4.67 11.44 -2.06
CA GLY A 30 -4.60 11.76 -3.48
C GLY A 30 -3.94 10.66 -4.31
N PHE A 31 -2.84 10.09 -3.80
CA PHE A 31 -2.14 9.01 -4.48
C PHE A 31 -2.98 7.73 -4.59
N VAL A 32 -3.72 7.38 -3.54
CA VAL A 32 -4.63 6.22 -3.52
C VAL A 32 -5.87 6.46 -4.39
N ASP A 33 -6.37 7.70 -4.43
CA ASP A 33 -7.44 8.08 -5.35
C ASP A 33 -7.04 7.92 -6.82
N GLY A 34 -5.78 8.16 -7.16
CA GLY A 34 -5.20 7.82 -8.46
C GLY A 34 -4.99 6.31 -8.64
N ASP A 35 -4.03 5.75 -7.91
CA ASP A 35 -3.42 4.44 -8.21
C ASP A 35 -3.79 3.32 -7.24
N GLY A 36 -4.56 3.63 -6.19
CA GLY A 36 -5.02 2.63 -5.22
C GLY A 36 -6.22 1.83 -5.71
N CYS A 37 -6.29 0.56 -5.29
CA CYS A 37 -7.34 -0.37 -5.62
C CYS A 37 -7.84 -1.08 -4.35
N PHE A 38 -9.15 -0.99 -4.10
CA PHE A 38 -9.86 -1.76 -3.09
C PHE A 38 -10.64 -2.86 -3.80
N HIS A 39 -10.26 -4.11 -3.56
CA HIS A 39 -10.87 -5.27 -4.18
C HIS A 39 -11.63 -6.10 -3.14
N VAL A 40 -12.86 -6.47 -3.48
CA VAL A 40 -13.67 -7.45 -2.74
C VAL A 40 -13.91 -8.63 -3.68
N GLY A 41 -13.25 -9.74 -3.39
CA GLY A 41 -13.36 -10.99 -4.14
C GLY A 41 -14.47 -11.89 -3.61
N LYS A 42 -14.52 -13.11 -4.16
CA LYS A 42 -15.38 -14.18 -3.64
C LYS A 42 -15.01 -14.50 -2.18
N ASP A 43 -15.97 -15.03 -1.43
CA ASP A 43 -15.80 -15.44 -0.02
C ASP A 43 -15.31 -14.31 0.91
N ASN A 44 -15.69 -13.06 0.60
CA ASN A 44 -15.30 -11.86 1.35
C ASN A 44 -13.78 -11.63 1.44
N VAL A 45 -13.01 -12.18 0.50
CA VAL A 45 -11.57 -11.94 0.42
C VAL A 45 -11.34 -10.49 -0.04
N CYS A 46 -10.96 -9.65 0.90
CA CYS A 46 -10.71 -8.23 0.66
C CYS A 46 -9.22 -7.95 0.50
N SER A 47 -8.86 -6.98 -0.34
CA SER A 47 -7.49 -6.47 -0.40
C SER A 47 -7.42 -5.02 -0.78
N PHE A 48 -6.45 -4.32 -0.20
CA PHE A 48 -6.00 -3.01 -0.62
C PHE A 48 -4.66 -3.16 -1.36
N VAL A 49 -4.55 -2.55 -2.54
CA VAL A 49 -3.40 -2.66 -3.43
C VAL A 49 -3.03 -1.30 -3.98
N VAL A 50 -1.74 -0.99 -4.05
CA VAL A 50 -1.20 0.08 -4.88
C VAL A 50 -0.08 -0.52 -5.73
N ALA A 51 -0.16 -0.36 -7.05
CA ALA A 51 0.84 -0.88 -7.97
C ALA A 51 1.63 0.25 -8.62
N GLN A 52 2.92 0.04 -8.83
CA GLN A 52 3.83 0.98 -9.49
C GLN A 52 4.87 0.22 -10.32
N ASP A 53 5.50 0.92 -11.26
CA ASP A 53 6.72 0.42 -11.88
C ASP A 53 7.82 0.25 -10.81
N LYS A 54 8.73 -0.71 -11.02
CA LYS A 54 9.88 -1.01 -10.16
C LYS A 54 10.76 0.20 -9.93
N ASP A 55 10.83 1.14 -10.87
CA ASP A 55 11.65 2.34 -10.75
C ASP A 55 11.02 3.33 -9.73
N SER A 56 9.72 3.18 -9.46
CA SER A 56 8.94 3.91 -8.45
C SER A 56 8.62 3.06 -7.21
N VAL A 57 9.34 1.95 -7.00
CA VAL A 57 9.09 1.02 -5.86
C VAL A 57 9.22 1.70 -4.50
N SER A 58 10.00 2.78 -4.42
CA SER A 58 10.21 3.53 -3.19
C SER A 58 8.90 4.03 -2.57
N THR A 59 7.95 4.46 -3.38
CA THR A 59 6.61 4.88 -2.97
C THR A 59 5.85 3.75 -2.28
N LEU A 60 5.95 2.52 -2.79
CA LEU A 60 5.26 1.35 -2.23
C LEU A 60 5.75 1.02 -0.82
N TYR A 61 7.04 1.19 -0.56
CA TYR A 61 7.61 1.01 0.78
C TYR A 61 7.39 2.22 1.69
N ALA A 62 7.24 3.43 1.14
CA ALA A 62 6.82 4.59 1.92
C ALA A 62 5.39 4.35 2.47
N LEU A 63 4.47 3.84 1.65
CA LEU A 63 3.15 3.40 2.09
C LEU A 63 3.25 2.29 3.15
N LYS A 64 4.08 1.27 2.91
CA LYS A 64 4.31 0.21 3.91
C LYS A 64 4.84 0.75 5.24
N THR A 65 5.74 1.72 5.19
CA THR A 65 6.32 2.35 6.39
C THR A 65 5.27 3.17 7.13
N HIS A 66 4.44 3.92 6.41
CA HIS A 66 3.34 4.70 6.98
C HIS A 66 2.30 3.79 7.67
N PHE A 67 1.76 2.81 6.95
CA PHE A 67 0.74 1.90 7.48
C PHE A 67 1.29 0.86 8.45
N LYS A 68 2.60 0.59 8.44
CA LYS A 68 3.28 -0.43 9.26
C LYS A 68 2.69 -1.84 9.12
N CYS A 69 2.04 -2.12 7.98
CA CYS A 69 1.35 -3.37 7.69
C CYS A 69 1.49 -3.75 6.21
N GLY A 70 1.09 -4.98 5.86
CA GLY A 70 1.13 -5.46 4.48
C GLY A 70 2.53 -5.75 3.93
N SER A 71 2.60 -5.95 2.61
CA SER A 71 3.79 -6.45 1.92
C SER A 71 4.02 -5.74 0.59
N VAL A 72 5.29 -5.62 0.18
CA VAL A 72 5.65 -5.17 -1.17
C VAL A 72 6.15 -6.37 -1.94
N ASN A 73 5.53 -6.67 -3.08
CA ASN A 73 5.78 -7.87 -3.87
C ASN A 73 6.00 -7.54 -5.34
N PHE A 74 6.77 -8.38 -6.02
CA PHE A 74 6.81 -8.40 -7.49
C PHE A 74 5.51 -8.97 -8.04
N THR A 75 5.01 -8.39 -9.14
CA THR A 75 3.83 -8.91 -9.85
C THR A 75 4.25 -9.53 -11.18
N SER A 76 4.47 -8.70 -12.20
CA SER A 76 4.86 -9.11 -13.55
C SER A 76 5.63 -8.02 -14.27
N GLY A 77 6.52 -8.40 -15.20
CA GLY A 77 7.29 -7.46 -16.01
C GLY A 77 8.14 -6.51 -15.15
N HIS A 78 7.81 -5.22 -15.19
CA HIS A 78 8.44 -4.18 -14.37
C HIS A 78 7.54 -3.69 -13.23
N MET A 79 6.45 -4.38 -12.93
CA MET A 79 5.49 -3.95 -11.92
C MET A 79 5.76 -4.55 -10.54
N MET A 80 5.59 -3.70 -9.53
CA MET A 80 5.63 -4.01 -8.11
C MET A 80 4.31 -3.58 -7.48
N GLU A 81 3.91 -4.19 -6.36
CA GLU A 81 2.72 -3.78 -5.63
C GLU A 81 2.97 -3.71 -4.13
N TYR A 82 2.41 -2.69 -3.47
CA TYR A 82 2.10 -2.73 -2.05
C TYR A 82 0.71 -3.34 -1.86
N ARG A 83 0.60 -4.37 -1.02
CA ARG A 83 -0.65 -5.09 -0.78
C ARG A 83 -0.90 -5.37 0.69
N VAL A 84 -2.12 -5.09 1.12
CA VAL A 84 -2.69 -5.51 2.42
C VAL A 84 -3.84 -6.47 2.15
N LYS A 85 -3.74 -7.69 2.68
CA LYS A 85 -4.73 -8.78 2.54
C LYS A 85 -5.24 -9.30 3.88
N ALA A 86 -4.46 -9.14 4.95
CA ALA A 86 -4.87 -9.65 6.25
C ALA A 86 -6.09 -8.86 6.74
N LYS A 87 -7.17 -9.58 7.09
CA LYS A 87 -8.43 -8.97 7.53
C LYS A 87 -8.24 -8.04 8.74
N GLY A 88 -7.38 -8.44 9.69
CA GLY A 88 -7.00 -7.61 10.84
C GLY A 88 -6.36 -6.29 10.42
N GLU A 89 -5.31 -6.33 9.61
CA GLU A 89 -4.62 -5.12 9.12
C GLU A 89 -5.54 -4.19 8.32
N LEU A 90 -6.43 -4.74 7.48
CA LEU A 90 -7.41 -3.93 6.77
C LEU A 90 -8.37 -3.22 7.73
N LYS A 91 -8.92 -3.96 8.70
CA LYS A 91 -9.93 -3.46 9.63
C LYS A 91 -9.38 -2.49 10.68
N GLU A 92 -8.17 -2.74 11.16
CA GLU A 92 -7.60 -2.03 12.31
C GLU A 92 -6.68 -0.87 11.89
N ILE A 93 -6.19 -0.88 10.64
CA ILE A 93 -5.18 0.08 10.17
C ILE A 93 -5.65 0.82 8.92
N VAL A 94 -5.90 0.10 7.81
CA VAL A 94 -6.13 0.73 6.50
C VAL A 94 -7.48 1.45 6.45
N ILE A 95 -8.57 0.78 6.84
CA ILE A 95 -9.92 1.38 6.80
C ILE A 95 -10.03 2.57 7.75
N PRO A 96 -9.59 2.49 9.02
CA PRO A 96 -9.63 3.65 9.93
C PRO A 96 -8.88 4.87 9.39
N PHE A 97 -7.74 4.65 8.70
CA PHE A 97 -7.01 5.75 8.06
C PHE A 97 -7.87 6.46 7.00
N PHE A 98 -8.52 5.73 6.10
CA PHE A 98 -9.35 6.33 5.04
C PHE A 98 -10.73 6.79 5.53
N VAL A 99 -11.19 6.36 6.71
CA VAL A 99 -12.35 6.97 7.38
C VAL A 99 -11.98 8.34 7.96
N LYS A 100 -10.78 8.46 8.55
CA LYS A 100 -10.27 9.73 9.10
C LYS A 100 -9.83 10.71 8.02
N ASN A 101 -9.28 10.20 6.91
CA ASN A 101 -8.82 10.97 5.75
C ASN A 101 -9.56 10.45 4.50
N PRO A 102 -10.79 10.93 4.24
CA PRO A 102 -11.64 10.38 3.19
C PRO A 102 -11.02 10.50 1.81
N LEU A 103 -11.09 9.39 1.06
CA LEU A 103 -10.90 9.39 -0.38
C LEU A 103 -11.94 10.30 -1.05
N GLN A 104 -11.50 11.06 -2.04
CA GLN A 104 -12.32 12.04 -2.76
C GLN A 104 -13.00 11.43 -3.99
N THR A 105 -12.66 10.21 -4.38
CA THR A 105 -13.30 9.48 -5.48
C THR A 105 -14.34 8.47 -5.00
N LYS A 106 -15.05 7.83 -5.94
CA LYS A 106 -15.99 6.72 -5.66
C LYS A 106 -15.33 5.53 -4.94
N LYS A 107 -14.00 5.44 -4.91
CA LYS A 107 -13.26 4.41 -4.15
C LYS A 107 -13.62 4.45 -2.65
N PHE A 108 -13.95 5.62 -2.09
CA PHE A 108 -14.43 5.74 -0.71
C PHE A 108 -15.65 4.85 -0.42
N MET A 109 -16.58 4.73 -1.37
CA MET A 109 -17.80 3.94 -1.19
C MET A 109 -17.51 2.44 -1.04
N ILE A 110 -16.42 1.96 -1.65
CA ILE A 110 -16.02 0.54 -1.61
C ILE A 110 -15.61 0.13 -0.19
N LEU A 111 -15.11 1.07 0.63
CA LEU A 111 -14.67 0.79 2.00
C LEU A 111 -15.79 0.21 2.87
N ARG A 112 -17.06 0.53 2.57
CA ARG A 112 -18.23 -0.04 3.27
C ARG A 112 -18.32 -1.56 3.15
N ASN A 113 -17.78 -2.12 2.07
CA ASN A 113 -17.78 -3.56 1.84
C ASN A 113 -16.69 -4.29 2.62
N PHE A 114 -15.73 -3.57 3.20
CA PHE A 114 -14.66 -4.14 4.02
C PHE A 114 -15.03 -4.21 5.51
N THR A 115 -16.12 -3.54 5.91
CA THR A 115 -16.64 -3.52 7.29
C THR A 115 -17.77 -4.51 7.55
N MET A 116 -18.28 -5.18 6.51
CA MET A 116 -19.27 -6.26 6.59
C MET A 116 -18.58 -7.61 6.85
#